data_AF-X0YDI4-F1
#
_entry.id   AF-X0YDI4-F1
#
_cell.length_a   1.000
_cell.length_b   1.000
_cell.length_c   1.000
_cell.angle_alpha   90.00
_cell.angle_beta   90.00
_cell.angle_gamma   90.00
#
_symmetry.space_group_name_H-M   'P 1'
#
loop_
_entity.id
_entity.type
_entity.pdbx_description
1 polymer ?
#
loop_
_entity_poly.entity_id
_entity_poly.type
_entity_poly.pdbx_seq_one_letter_code
_entity_poly.pdbx_strand_id
1 'polypeptide(L)'
;MSSIITLTSDFGYDDAYVAALKGAILSTNPEANIIDISHSTEPQNILQAAFILGIAYRYFPRQTIHVAVVDPGVGSERQGIILKAPS
;
A
#
# COMPACT_ATOMS: atom_id res chain seq x y z
N MET A 1 -13.13 2.55 14.99
CA MET A 1 -11.95 3.44 15.07
C MET A 1 -11.41 3.60 13.67
N SER A 2 -11.09 4.81 13.24
CA SER A 2 -10.51 5.06 11.91
C SER A 2 -9.08 4.52 11.87
N SER A 3 -8.85 3.46 11.09
CA SER A 3 -7.51 2.94 10.86
C SER A 3 -6.82 3.75 9.76
N ILE A 4 -5.56 4.13 9.96
CA ILE A 4 -4.75 4.73 8.89
C ILE A 4 -4.22 3.58 8.03
N ILE A 5 -4.47 3.66 6.73
CA ILE A 5 -3.96 2.72 5.73
C ILE A 5 -3.13 3.53 4.75
N THR A 6 -1.86 3.19 4.63
CA THR A 6 -0.97 3.83 3.66
C THR A 6 -0.76 2.95 2.44
N LEU A 7 -0.64 3.56 1.26
CA LEU A 7 -0.49 2.84 -0.01
C LEU A 7 0.85 3.15 -0.68
N THR A 8 1.60 2.10 -1.02
CA THR A 8 2.77 2.15 -1.90
C THR A 8 2.55 1.18 -3.06
N SER A 9 2.59 1.63 -4.31
CA SER A 9 2.53 0.72 -5.47
C SER A 9 3.34 1.22 -6.67
N ASP A 10 3.34 0.41 -7.73
CA ASP A 10 3.92 0.69 -9.04
C ASP A 10 2.87 0.88 -10.16
N PHE A 11 1.60 1.01 -9.78
CA PHE A 11 0.46 1.20 -10.70
C PHE A 11 0.47 2.50 -11.51
N GLY A 12 1.25 3.50 -11.11
CA GLY A 12 1.16 4.84 -11.68
C GLY A 12 -0.16 5.55 -11.33
N TYR A 13 -0.38 6.69 -11.98
CA TYR A 13 -1.59 7.53 -11.81
C TYR A 13 -2.42 7.67 -13.08
N ASP A 14 -1.99 7.04 -14.17
CA ASP A 14 -2.63 7.19 -15.49
C ASP A 14 -3.87 6.30 -15.66
N ASP A 15 -3.99 5.26 -14.82
CA ASP A 15 -5.09 4.27 -14.87
C ASP A 15 -5.91 4.23 -13.57
N ALA A 16 -7.06 3.55 -13.62
CA ALA A 16 -8.02 3.49 -12.52
C ALA A 16 -7.61 2.59 -11.33
N TYR A 17 -6.46 1.92 -11.37
CA TYR A 17 -6.09 0.92 -10.37
C TYR A 17 -5.95 1.48 -8.95
N VAL A 18 -5.37 2.67 -8.79
CA VAL A 18 -5.28 3.33 -7.48
C VAL A 18 -6.68 3.64 -6.94
N ALA A 19 -7.59 4.12 -7.79
CA ALA A 19 -8.97 4.38 -7.40
C ALA A 19 -9.73 3.09 -7.03
N ALA A 20 -9.55 2.02 -7.80
CA ALA A 20 -10.16 0.72 -7.53
C ALA A 20 -9.67 0.12 -6.20
N LEU A 21 -8.36 0.22 -5.91
CA LEU A 21 -7.77 -0.21 -4.64
C LEU A 21 -8.39 0.55 -3.45
N LYS A 22 -8.49 1.88 -3.57
CA LYS A 22 -9.13 2.71 -2.54
C LYS A 22 -10.60 2.37 -2.36
N GLY A 23 -11.33 2.15 -3.46
CA GLY A 23 -12.72 1.70 -3.45
C GLY A 23 -12.90 0.38 -2.70
N ALA A 24 -12.04 -0.61 -2.96
CA ALA A 24 -12.07 -1.91 -2.28
C ALA A 24 -11.78 -1.80 -0.77
N ILE A 25 -10.86 -0.91 -0.39
CA ILE A 25 -10.59 -0.62 1.03
C ILE A 25 -11.84 0.01 1.67
N LEU A 26 -12.42 1.04 1.06
CA LEU A 26 -13.57 1.76 1.59
C LEU A 26 -14.85 0.91 1.61
N SER A 27 -15.02 -0.02 0.68
CA SER A 27 -16.15 -0.97 0.73
C SER A 27 -16.05 -1.95 1.90
N THR A 28 -14.83 -2.23 2.37
CA THR A 28 -14.58 -3.10 3.53
C THR A 28 -14.63 -2.30 4.83
N ASN A 29 -14.02 -1.12 4.85
CA ASN A 29 -14.00 -0.20 5.99
C ASN A 29 -14.23 1.25 5.50
N PRO A 30 -15.48 1.74 5.53
CA PRO A 30 -15.82 3.09 5.07
C PRO A 30 -15.14 4.21 5.86
N GLU A 31 -14.70 3.94 7.09
CA GLU A 31 -14.06 4.90 8.00
C GLU A 31 -12.52 4.87 7.90
N ALA A 32 -11.95 4.15 6.93
CA ALA A 32 -10.50 4.08 6.75
C ALA A 32 -9.94 5.43 6.29
N ASN A 33 -8.87 5.88 6.94
CA ASN A 33 -8.11 7.04 6.49
C ASN A 33 -6.99 6.59 5.55
N ILE A 34 -7.17 6.80 4.25
CA ILE A 34 -6.23 6.32 3.22
C ILE A 34 -5.23 7.42 2.86
N ILE A 35 -3.94 7.11 2.94
CA ILE A 35 -2.84 8.04 2.65
C ILE A 35 -1.89 7.40 1.62
N ASP A 36 -1.72 8.03 0.46
CA ASP A 36 -0.76 7.55 -0.53
C ASP A 36 0.65 7.93 -0.10
N ILE A 37 1.56 6.95 -0.06
CA ILE A 37 3.00 7.20 0.06
C ILE A 37 3.58 7.44 -1.33
N SER A 38 3.34 6.52 -2.27
CA SER A 38 3.75 6.67 -3.67
C SER A 38 3.09 5.63 -4.56
N HIS A 39 2.65 6.03 -5.75
CA HIS A 39 2.27 5.11 -6.83
C HIS A 39 3.20 5.23 -8.05
N SER A 40 4.25 6.05 -7.96
CA SER A 40 5.22 6.32 -9.05
C SER A 40 6.48 5.45 -8.97
N THR A 41 6.43 4.33 -8.23
CA THR A 41 7.53 3.36 -8.26
C THR A 41 7.64 2.80 -9.68
N GLU A 42 8.86 2.60 -10.17
CA GLU A 42 9.07 1.89 -11.43
C GLU A 42 8.42 0.50 -11.35
N PRO A 43 7.76 0.03 -12.43
CA PRO A 43 7.13 -1.28 -12.47
C PRO A 43 8.05 -2.37 -11.95
N GLN A 44 7.58 -3.13 -10.95
CA GLN A 44 8.23 -4.28 -10.35
C GLN A 44 9.53 -3.97 -9.58
N ASN A 45 9.88 -2.70 -9.38
CA ASN A 45 11.10 -2.30 -8.68
C ASN A 45 10.89 -2.37 -7.14
N ILE A 46 10.99 -3.59 -6.61
CA ILE A 46 10.77 -3.87 -5.18
C ILE A 46 11.74 -3.11 -4.25
N LEU A 47 12.97 -2.84 -4.72
CA LEU A 47 13.99 -2.15 -3.91
C LEU A 47 13.65 -0.67 -3.76
N GLN A 48 13.19 -0.01 -4.84
CA GLN A 48 12.74 1.37 -4.79
C GLN A 48 11.52 1.52 -3.87
N ALA A 49 10.52 0.65 -3.99
CA ALA A 49 9.36 0.69 -3.10
C ALA A 49 9.72 0.42 -1.64
N ALA A 50 10.63 -0.52 -1.37
CA ALA A 50 11.12 -0.79 -0.03
C ALA A 50 11.85 0.43 0.57
N PHE A 51 12.66 1.13 -0.23
CA PHE A 51 13.34 2.35 0.19
C PHE A 51 12.35 3.47 0.51
N ILE A 52 11.39 3.74 -0.37
CA ILE A 52 10.36 4.77 -0.17
C ILE A 52 9.53 4.47 1.07
N LEU A 53 9.03 3.23 1.21
CA LEU A 53 8.26 2.82 2.37
C LEU A 53 9.09 2.91 3.66
N GLY A 54 10.36 2.47 3.61
CA GLY A 54 11.30 2.50 4.73
C GLY A 54 11.58 3.91 5.27
N ILE A 55 11.50 4.93 4.42
CA ILE A 55 11.57 6.33 4.84
C ILE A 55 10.24 6.76 5.48
N ALA A 56 9.12 6.49 4.81
CA ALA A 56 7.83 7.05 5.19
C ALA A 56 7.22 6.44 6.45
N TYR A 57 7.32 5.10 6.64
CA TYR A 57 6.54 4.38 7.65
C TYR A 57 6.77 4.89 9.09
N ARG A 58 7.98 5.39 9.39
CA ARG A 58 8.41 5.85 10.73
C ARG A 58 7.67 7.09 11.20
N TYR A 59 7.08 7.85 10.29
CA TYR A 59 6.36 9.08 10.57
C TYR A 59 4.87 8.85 10.84
N PHE A 60 4.36 7.65 10.59
CA PHE A 60 2.98 7.31 10.85
C PHE A 60 2.78 6.84 12.31
N PRO A 61 1.59 7.10 12.90
CA PRO A 61 1.26 6.60 14.23
C PRO A 61 1.37 5.07 14.33
N ARG A 62 1.63 4.58 15.53
CA ARG A 62 1.56 3.13 15.82
C ARG A 62 0.19 2.59 15.39
N GLN A 63 0.16 1.32 14.98
CA GLN A 63 -1.03 0.63 14.45
C GLN A 63 -1.47 1.07 13.04
N THR A 64 -0.71 1.94 12.37
CA THR A 64 -0.90 2.17 10.93
C THR A 64 -0.66 0.89 10.13
N ILE A 65 -1.52 0.63 9.15
CA ILE A 65 -1.38 -0.48 8.22
C ILE A 65 -0.68 0.05 6.96
N HIS A 66 0.46 -0.54 6.61
CA HIS A 66 1.17 -0.21 5.38
C HIS A 66 0.90 -1.27 4.32
N VAL A 67 0.24 -0.89 3.23
CA VAL A 67 -0.03 -1.76 2.09
C VAL A 67 0.96 -1.43 0.99
N ALA A 68 1.78 -2.39 0.60
CA ALA A 68 2.73 -2.27 -0.50
C ALA A 68 2.42 -3.31 -1.57
N VAL A 69 2.16 -2.86 -2.80
CA VAL A 69 1.86 -3.72 -3.96
C VAL A 69 2.79 -3.35 -5.10
N VAL A 70 3.91 -4.07 -5.21
CA VAL A 70 4.88 -3.96 -6.31
C VAL A 70 5.23 -5.39 -6.71
N ASP A 71 4.44 -5.94 -7.62
CA ASP A 71 4.40 -7.37 -7.86
C ASP A 71 3.93 -7.71 -9.28
N PRO A 72 4.75 -8.38 -10.11
CA PRO A 72 4.29 -8.88 -11.43
C PRO A 72 3.28 -10.02 -11.36
N GLY A 73 3.16 -10.69 -10.22
CA GLY A 73 2.31 -11.86 -9.98
C GLY A 73 0.98 -11.55 -9.29
N VAL A 74 0.53 -10.28 -9.28
CA VAL A 74 -0.82 -9.94 -8.81
C VAL A 74 -1.85 -10.76 -9.58
N GLY A 75 -2.79 -11.39 -8.84
CA GLY A 75 -3.83 -12.25 -9.43
C GLY A 75 -3.41 -13.69 -9.72
N SER A 76 -2.16 -14.06 -9.43
CA SER A 76 -1.71 -15.47 -9.45
C SER A 76 -2.13 -16.23 -8.17
N GLU A 77 -1.76 -17.51 -8.08
CA GLU A 77 -1.96 -18.32 -6.87
C GLU A 77 -1.14 -17.81 -5.67
N ARG A 78 -0.13 -16.95 -5.91
CA ARG A 78 0.72 -16.40 -4.87
C ARG A 78 -0.08 -15.54 -3.90
N GLN A 79 -0.09 -15.94 -2.64
CA GLN A 79 -0.79 -15.23 -1.59
C GLN A 79 0.00 -14.00 -1.14
N GLY A 80 -0.74 -12.95 -0.74
CA GLY A 80 -0.18 -11.83 -0.01
C GLY A 80 0.30 -12.24 1.37
N ILE A 81 1.21 -11.44 1.95
CA ILE A 81 1.75 -11.67 3.28
C ILE A 81 1.35 -10.48 4.16
N ILE A 82 0.96 -10.78 5.40
CA ILE A 82 0.80 -9.80 6.46
C ILE A 82 1.82 -10.07 7.56
N LEU A 83 2.48 -9.03 8.01
CA LEU A 83 3.44 -9.09 9.12
C LEU A 83 3.19 -7.95 10.09
N LYS A 84 3.50 -8.18 11.36
CA LYS A 84 3.48 -7.16 12.40
C LYS A 84 4.92 -6.79 12.73
N ALA A 85 5.30 -5.54 12.42
CA ALA A 85 6.62 -5.04 12.81
C ALA A 85 6.74 -5.00 14.35
N PRO A 86 7.96 -5.19 14.90
CA PRO A 86 8.22 -5.02 16.33
C PRO A 86 7.80 -3.64 16.84
N SER A 87 7.53 -3.58 18.14
CA SER A 87 6.97 -2.41 18.82
C SER A 87 7.90 -1.23 18.91
#